data_AF-A0A6A3ANI9-F1
#
_entry.id   AF-A0A6A3ANI9-F1
#
_cell.length_a   1.000
_cell.length_b   1.000
_cell.length_c   1.000
_cell.angle_alpha   90.00
_cell.angle_beta   90.00
_cell.angle_gamma   90.00
#
_symmetry.space_group_name_H-M   'P 1'
#
loop_
_entity.id
_entity.type
_entity.pdbx_description
1 polymer ?
#
loop_
_entity_poly.entity_id
_entity_poly.type
_entity_poly.pdbx_seq_one_letter_code
_entity_poly.pdbx_strand_id
1 'polypeptide(L)'
;MKKKGIRVPGIGHRIKRGDNRDKRGDNRDKRVELLQRFARTNFPSVKYMEYAVQVETYTLSKANNLVLNVDGAIGSLFLDLLAGSGMFTKQEIDEIVEIGYLNGLFVLARSIGLIGHTFDQKRLKQPLYRHPWEDVLYTK
;
A
#
# COMPACT_ATOMS: atom_id res chain seq x y z
N MET A 1 -18.30 -3.17 5.79
CA MET A 1 -17.17 -2.83 6.69
C MET A 1 -17.63 -2.05 7.93
N LYS A 2 -18.21 -0.85 7.82
CA LYS A 2 -18.67 -0.04 8.97
C LYS A 2 -19.55 -0.79 9.99
N LYS A 3 -20.60 -1.49 9.54
CA LYS A 3 -21.47 -2.30 10.43
C LYS A 3 -20.72 -3.40 11.20
N LYS A 4 -19.60 -3.89 10.66
CA LYS A 4 -18.74 -4.91 11.28
C LYS A 4 -17.64 -4.31 12.17
N GLY A 5 -17.54 -2.97 12.29
CA GLY A 5 -16.46 -2.31 13.04
C GLY A 5 -15.08 -2.37 12.37
N ILE A 6 -14.99 -2.85 11.12
CA ILE A 6 -13.72 -3.07 10.41
C ILE A 6 -13.40 -1.86 9.54
N ARG A 7 -12.15 -1.38 9.59
CA ARG A 7 -11.63 -0.36 8.66
C ARG A 7 -11.38 -1.00 7.29
N VAL A 8 -11.55 -0.23 6.22
CA VAL A 8 -11.29 -0.73 4.87
C VAL A 8 -9.77 -0.90 4.68
N PRO A 9 -9.26 -2.10 4.40
CA PRO A 9 -7.84 -2.30 4.12
C PRO A 9 -7.41 -1.50 2.89
N GLY A 10 -6.19 -0.98 2.88
CA GLY A 10 -5.68 -0.17 1.77
C GLY A 10 -6.22 1.26 1.70
N ILE A 11 -7.09 1.67 2.63
CA ILE A 11 -7.60 3.05 2.72
C ILE A 11 -7.03 3.74 3.95
N GLY A 12 -6.49 4.93 3.75
CA GLY A 12 -5.97 5.80 4.79
C GLY A 12 -4.49 6.08 4.62
N HIS A 13 -4.13 7.33 4.90
CA HIS A 13 -2.74 7.77 4.96
C HIS A 13 -2.55 8.73 6.16
N ARG A 14 -1.37 8.73 6.77
CA ARG A 14 -1.04 9.62 7.91
C ARG A 14 -0.92 11.09 7.50
N ILE A 15 -0.21 11.35 6.40
CA ILE A 15 0.12 12.70 5.91
C ILE A 15 -0.65 13.09 4.64
N LYS A 16 -0.66 12.22 3.61
CA LYS A 16 -1.30 12.44 2.30
C LYS A 16 -2.81 12.55 2.41
N ARG A 17 -3.40 13.38 1.54
CA ARG A 17 -4.82 13.74 1.56
C ARG A 17 -5.37 13.81 0.13
N GLY A 18 -6.69 13.70 -0.01
CA GLY A 18 -7.39 13.82 -1.30
C GLY A 18 -7.58 15.26 -1.78
N ASP A 19 -7.15 16.25 -0.99
CA ASP A 19 -7.33 17.66 -1.28
C ASP A 19 -6.06 18.27 -1.89
N ASN A 20 -6.20 18.97 -3.03
CA ASN A 20 -5.15 19.73 -3.68
C ASN A 20 -4.91 21.12 -3.06
N ARG A 21 -5.61 21.48 -1.97
CA ARG A 21 -5.51 22.79 -1.29
C ARG A 21 -4.25 22.97 -0.43
N ASP A 22 -3.27 22.06 -0.47
CA ASP A 22 -1.98 22.37 0.13
C ASP A 22 -1.28 23.44 -0.74
N LYS A 23 -0.86 24.56 -0.12
CA LYS A 23 -0.21 25.69 -0.79
C LYS A 23 1.14 25.32 -1.44
N ARG A 24 1.61 24.08 -1.24
CA ARG A 24 2.89 23.52 -1.73
C ARG A 24 2.76 22.54 -2.90
N GLY A 25 1.57 22.39 -3.48
CA GLY A 25 1.32 21.50 -4.63
C GLY A 25 0.74 20.14 -4.22
N ASP A 26 0.43 19.35 -5.24
CA ASP A 26 -0.23 18.05 -5.20
C ASP A 26 0.25 17.13 -4.04
N ASN A 27 -0.59 16.98 -3.02
CA ASN A 27 -0.31 16.19 -1.81
C ASN A 27 -0.80 14.73 -1.92
N ARG A 28 -0.92 14.21 -3.13
CA ARG A 28 -1.18 12.79 -3.36
C ARG A 28 0.10 11.96 -3.21
N ASP A 29 -0.08 10.67 -2.94
CA ASP A 29 1.04 9.72 -2.86
C ASP A 29 1.51 9.38 -4.29
N LYS A 30 2.67 9.91 -4.68
CA LYS A 30 3.22 9.70 -6.02
C LYS A 30 3.42 8.23 -6.38
N ARG A 31 3.62 7.34 -5.40
CA ARG A 31 3.72 5.90 -5.66
C ARG A 31 2.40 5.35 -6.19
N VAL A 32 1.29 5.74 -5.58
CA VAL A 32 -0.06 5.37 -6.02
C VAL A 32 -0.33 5.92 -7.41
N GLU A 33 0.01 7.19 -7.65
CA GLU A 33 -0.24 7.82 -8.96
C GLU A 33 0.54 7.17 -10.10
N LEU A 34 1.81 6.82 -9.86
CA LEU A 34 2.64 6.14 -10.86
C LEU A 34 2.08 4.76 -11.19
N LEU A 35 1.67 4.00 -10.18
CA LEU A 35 1.04 2.69 -10.35
C LEU A 35 -0.28 2.78 -11.13
N GLN A 36 -1.16 3.71 -10.74
CA GLN A 36 -2.44 3.94 -11.43
C GLN A 36 -2.23 4.33 -12.89
N ARG A 37 -1.29 5.24 -13.16
CA ARG A 37 -0.97 5.68 -14.52
C ARG A 37 -0.45 4.53 -15.37
N PHE A 38 0.51 3.76 -14.84
CA PHE A 38 1.06 2.61 -15.54
C PHE A 38 -0.04 1.60 -15.88
N ALA A 39 -0.89 1.25 -14.92
CA ALA A 39 -1.97 0.29 -15.13
C ALA A 39 -2.98 0.77 -16.17
N ARG A 40 -3.43 2.03 -16.10
CA ARG A 40 -4.39 2.59 -17.08
C ARG A 40 -3.86 2.59 -18.51
N THR A 41 -2.55 2.72 -18.69
CA THR A 41 -1.93 2.73 -20.02
C THR A 41 -1.65 1.33 -20.56
N ASN A 42 -1.34 0.35 -19.69
CA ASN A 42 -0.76 -0.92 -20.12
C ASN A 42 -1.66 -2.14 -19.86
N PHE A 43 -2.61 -2.06 -18.92
CA PHE A 43 -3.43 -3.22 -18.57
C PHE A 43 -4.65 -3.31 -19.49
N PRO A 44 -5.05 -4.53 -19.92
CA PRO A 44 -6.27 -4.72 -20.71
C PRO A 44 -7.55 -4.28 -19.97
N SER A 45 -7.55 -4.38 -18.64
CA SER A 45 -8.63 -3.96 -17.77
C SER A 45 -8.09 -3.55 -16.41
N VAL A 46 -8.72 -2.56 -15.77
CA VAL A 46 -8.39 -2.06 -14.43
C VAL A 46 -9.62 -2.00 -13.53
N LYS A 47 -10.52 -2.98 -13.66
CA LYS A 47 -11.85 -2.98 -13.01
C LYS A 47 -11.78 -2.94 -11.49
N TYR A 48 -10.81 -3.64 -10.87
CA TYR A 48 -10.67 -3.71 -9.42
C TYR A 48 -10.06 -2.42 -8.89
N MET A 49 -9.08 -1.85 -9.59
CA MET A 49 -8.51 -0.54 -9.26
C MET A 49 -9.56 0.58 -9.39
N GLU A 50 -10.37 0.59 -10.44
CA GLU A 50 -11.45 1.58 -10.57
C GLU A 50 -12.51 1.42 -9.47
N TYR A 51 -12.84 0.19 -9.06
CA TYR A 51 -13.68 -0.02 -7.88
C TYR A 51 -13.03 0.52 -6.61
N ALA A 52 -11.73 0.31 -6.41
CA ALA A 52 -10.98 0.86 -5.28
C ALA A 52 -10.99 2.40 -5.28
N VAL A 53 -10.90 3.04 -6.44
CA VAL A 53 -11.02 4.52 -6.59
C VAL A 53 -12.44 5.01 -6.29
N GLN A 54 -13.48 4.25 -6.64
CA GLN A 54 -14.85 4.58 -6.21
C GLN A 54 -15.01 4.48 -4.68
N VAL A 55 -14.42 3.46 -4.07
CA VAL A 55 -14.38 3.33 -2.61
C VAL A 55 -13.63 4.50 -1.98
N GLU A 56 -12.47 4.89 -2.52
CA GLU A 56 -11.72 6.08 -2.11
C GLU A 56 -12.59 7.34 -2.16
N THR A 57 -13.31 7.53 -3.27
CA THR A 57 -14.18 8.70 -3.47
C THR A 57 -15.25 8.76 -2.37
N TYR A 58 -15.85 7.61 -2.03
CA TYR A 58 -16.78 7.53 -0.91
C TYR A 58 -16.10 7.80 0.44
N THR A 59 -14.92 7.24 0.71
CA THR A 59 -14.24 7.41 2.00
C THR A 59 -13.72 8.84 2.20
N LEU A 60 -13.33 9.52 1.13
CA LEU A 60 -12.97 10.94 1.16
C LEU A 60 -14.14 11.85 1.57
N SER A 61 -15.39 11.45 1.31
CA SER A 61 -16.57 12.15 1.85
C SER A 61 -16.66 12.10 3.38
N LYS A 62 -15.91 11.20 4.03
CA LYS A 62 -15.89 11.03 5.50
C LYS A 62 -14.69 11.69 6.15
N ALA A 63 -13.51 11.59 5.54
CA ALA A 63 -12.32 12.32 5.97
C ALA A 63 -11.28 12.41 4.85
N ASN A 64 -10.63 13.57 4.75
CA ASN A 64 -9.70 13.88 3.65
C ASN A 64 -8.43 13.02 3.61
N ASN A 65 -8.09 12.33 4.71
CA ASN A 65 -6.92 11.45 4.78
C ASN A 65 -7.25 9.99 4.45
N LEU A 66 -8.51 9.66 4.15
CA LEU A 66 -8.95 8.32 3.74
C LEU A 66 -8.79 8.13 2.22
N VAL A 67 -7.56 8.37 1.76
CA VAL A 67 -7.11 8.12 0.38
C VAL A 67 -6.71 6.64 0.19
N LEU A 68 -6.73 6.17 -1.05
CA LEU A 68 -6.16 4.88 -1.43
C LEU A 68 -4.64 4.94 -1.21
N ASN A 69 -4.11 4.02 -0.41
CA ASN A 69 -2.68 3.94 -0.14
C ASN A 69 -1.97 3.00 -1.13
N VAL A 70 -0.64 2.94 -1.04
CA VAL A 70 0.17 2.12 -1.95
C VAL A 70 -0.14 0.63 -1.83
N ASP A 71 -0.40 0.11 -0.63
CA ASP A 71 -0.71 -1.29 -0.41
C ASP A 71 -2.07 -1.66 -1.05
N GLY A 72 -3.07 -0.81 -0.89
CA GLY A 72 -4.38 -0.95 -1.52
C GLY A 72 -4.29 -0.89 -3.04
N ALA A 73 -3.51 0.05 -3.58
CA ALA A 73 -3.28 0.17 -5.01
C ALA A 73 -2.59 -1.06 -5.60
N ILE A 74 -1.51 -1.55 -4.97
CA ILE A 74 -0.82 -2.77 -5.38
C ILE A 74 -1.79 -3.97 -5.32
N GLY A 75 -2.57 -4.10 -4.24
CA GLY A 75 -3.54 -5.17 -4.07
C GLY A 75 -4.57 -5.22 -5.20
N SER A 76 -5.23 -4.09 -5.48
CA SER A 76 -6.23 -4.02 -6.56
C SER A 76 -5.61 -4.26 -7.93
N LEU A 77 -4.41 -3.72 -8.18
CA LEU A 77 -3.73 -3.84 -9.47
C LEU A 77 -3.20 -5.25 -9.71
N PHE A 78 -2.77 -5.96 -8.67
CA PHE A 78 -2.35 -7.35 -8.80
C PHE A 78 -3.52 -8.25 -9.21
N LEU A 79 -4.71 -8.00 -8.67
CA LEU A 79 -5.93 -8.68 -9.11
C LEU A 79 -6.30 -8.33 -10.55
N ASP A 80 -6.17 -7.06 -10.95
CA ASP A 80 -6.39 -6.64 -12.34
C ASP A 80 -5.37 -7.30 -13.29
N LEU A 81 -4.12 -7.46 -12.88
CA LEU A 81 -3.09 -8.15 -13.66
C LEU A 81 -3.45 -9.62 -13.87
N LEU A 82 -3.78 -10.34 -12.79
CA LEU A 82 -4.14 -11.75 -12.87
C LEU A 82 -5.40 -11.95 -13.75
N ALA A 83 -6.45 -11.17 -13.50
CA ALA A 83 -7.70 -11.28 -14.24
C ALA A 83 -7.58 -10.79 -15.69
N GLY A 84 -6.75 -9.78 -15.94
CA GLY A 84 -6.53 -9.20 -17.27
C GLY A 84 -5.57 -10.01 -18.14
N SER A 85 -4.73 -10.87 -17.54
CA SER A 85 -3.78 -11.71 -18.28
C SER A 85 -4.44 -12.75 -19.19
N GLY A 86 -5.67 -13.17 -18.87
CA GLY A 86 -6.35 -14.28 -19.53
C GLY A 86 -5.71 -15.66 -19.31
N MET A 87 -4.68 -15.75 -18.45
CA MET A 87 -3.93 -16.98 -18.18
C MET A 87 -4.47 -17.78 -16.99
N PHE A 88 -5.29 -17.16 -16.13
CA PHE A 88 -5.77 -17.75 -14.89
C PHE A 88 -7.29 -17.78 -14.87
N THR A 89 -7.84 -18.91 -14.44
CA THR A 89 -9.24 -19.04 -14.05
C THR A 89 -9.52 -18.29 -12.75
N LYS A 90 -10.78 -18.02 -12.45
CA LYS A 90 -11.16 -17.33 -11.22
C LYS A 90 -10.71 -18.11 -9.97
N GLN A 91 -10.84 -19.43 -10.01
CA GLN A 91 -10.45 -20.32 -8.91
C GLN A 91 -8.95 -20.24 -8.63
N GLU A 92 -8.11 -20.25 -9.68
CA GLU A 92 -6.65 -20.11 -9.53
C GLU A 92 -6.27 -18.73 -8.97
N ILE A 93 -6.98 -17.67 -9.39
CA ILE A 93 -6.76 -16.32 -8.84
C ILE A 93 -7.09 -16.29 -7.35
N ASP A 94 -8.22 -16.86 -6.95
CA ASP A 94 -8.64 -16.91 -5.54
C ASP A 94 -7.61 -17.71 -4.71
N GLU A 95 -7.10 -18.83 -5.22
CA GLU A 95 -6.05 -19.64 -4.57
C GLU A 95 -4.72 -18.88 -4.43
N ILE A 96 -4.26 -18.19 -5.48
CA ILE A 96 -3.03 -17.36 -5.46
C ILE A 96 -3.11 -16.30 -4.35
N VAL A 97 -4.30 -15.68 -4.19
CA VAL A 97 -4.54 -14.67 -3.16
C VAL A 97 -4.56 -15.31 -1.77
N GLU A 98 -5.20 -16.47 -1.62
CA GLU A 98 -5.31 -17.19 -0.34
C GLU A 98 -3.95 -17.69 0.16
N ILE A 99 -3.12 -18.24 -0.73
CA ILE A 99 -1.74 -18.66 -0.41
C ILE A 99 -0.88 -17.46 0.04
N GLY A 100 -1.23 -16.25 -0.39
CA GLY A 100 -0.56 -15.02 0.02
C GLY A 100 0.64 -14.64 -0.84
N TYR A 101 0.56 -14.83 -2.17
CA TYR A 101 1.62 -14.44 -3.11
C TYR A 101 2.00 -12.95 -2.98
N LEU A 102 1.03 -12.07 -2.69
CA LEU A 102 1.31 -10.65 -2.46
C LEU A 102 2.24 -10.40 -1.26
N ASN A 103 2.17 -11.25 -0.24
CA ASN A 103 3.08 -11.17 0.90
C ASN A 103 4.51 -11.49 0.45
N GLY A 104 4.68 -12.52 -0.39
CA GLY A 104 5.97 -12.88 -0.99
C GLY A 104 6.56 -11.74 -1.82
N LEU A 105 5.74 -11.10 -2.66
CA LEU A 105 6.15 -9.93 -3.44
C LEU A 105 6.65 -8.78 -2.55
N PHE A 106 5.92 -8.49 -1.47
CA PHE A 106 6.30 -7.45 -0.51
C PHE A 106 7.61 -7.79 0.20
N VAL A 107 7.76 -9.03 0.70
CA VAL A 107 8.98 -9.49 1.39
C VAL A 107 10.19 -9.37 0.47
N LEU A 108 10.09 -9.82 -0.79
CA LEU A 108 11.15 -9.72 -1.77
C LEU A 108 11.56 -8.26 -2.02
N ALA A 109 10.59 -7.38 -2.30
CA ALA A 109 10.85 -5.98 -2.56
C ALA A 109 11.47 -5.25 -1.36
N ARG A 110 10.99 -5.54 -0.14
CA ARG A 110 11.52 -4.92 1.09
C ARG A 110 12.90 -5.44 1.47
N SER A 111 13.26 -6.66 1.10
CA SER A 111 14.59 -7.24 1.36
C SER A 111 15.72 -6.40 0.78
N ILE A 112 15.52 -5.77 -0.38
CA ILE A 112 16.47 -4.83 -0.99
C ILE A 112 16.80 -3.68 -0.02
N GLY A 113 15.77 -3.09 0.59
CA GLY A 113 15.94 -2.01 1.56
C GLY A 113 16.56 -2.48 2.88
N LEU A 114 16.21 -3.68 3.36
CA LEU A 114 16.81 -4.27 4.57
C LEU A 114 18.33 -4.50 4.40
N ILE A 115 18.73 -5.03 3.25
CA ILE A 115 20.14 -5.21 2.89
C ILE A 115 20.83 -3.86 2.79
N GLY A 116 20.21 -2.89 2.11
CA GLY A 116 20.73 -1.52 1.99
C GLY A 116 20.97 -0.86 3.35
N HIS A 117 20.01 -0.92 4.27
CA HIS A 117 20.17 -0.38 5.63
C HIS A 117 21.28 -1.11 6.40
N THR A 118 21.41 -2.43 6.24
CA THR A 118 22.49 -3.19 6.89
C THR A 118 23.87 -2.69 6.45
N PHE A 119 24.08 -2.47 5.15
CA PHE A 119 25.34 -1.92 4.64
C PHE A 119 25.55 -0.46 5.04
N ASP A 120 24.49 0.33 5.10
CA ASP A 120 24.57 1.73 5.53
C ASP A 120 25.05 1.83 7.00
N GLN A 121 24.50 1.02 7.89
CA GLN A 121 24.94 0.98 9.30
C GLN A 121 26.41 0.55 9.44
N LYS A 122 26.86 -0.45 8.65
CA LYS A 122 28.27 -0.87 8.60
C LYS A 122 29.18 0.26 8.08
N ARG A 123 28.78 0.93 7.01
CA ARG A 123 29.52 2.06 6.42
C ARG A 123 29.67 3.22 7.41
N LEU A 124 28.59 3.53 8.13
CA LEU A 124 28.55 4.58 9.15
C LEU A 124 29.20 4.18 10.49
N LYS A 125 29.68 2.94 10.62
CA LYS A 125 30.30 2.39 11.84
C LYS A 125 29.45 2.63 13.10
N GLN A 126 28.14 2.41 12.97
CA GLN A 126 27.20 2.69 14.05
C GLN A 126 27.45 1.78 15.27
N PRO A 127 27.40 2.32 16.50
CA PRO A 127 27.64 1.55 17.71
C PRO A 127 26.45 0.61 18.01
N LEU A 128 26.63 -0.25 19.01
CA LEU A 128 25.57 -1.14 19.49
C LEU A 128 24.38 -0.31 20.03
N TYR A 129 23.18 -0.61 19.54
CA TYR A 129 21.96 0.05 19.99
C TYR A 129 21.49 -0.50 21.35
N ARG A 130 21.16 0.41 22.27
CA ARG A 130 20.44 0.12 23.52
C ARG A 130 19.24 1.04 23.61
N HIS A 131 18.06 0.48 23.84
CA HIS A 131 16.83 1.26 23.92
C HIS A 131 16.82 2.13 25.19
N PRO A 132 16.42 3.42 25.10
CA PRO A 132 16.35 4.32 26.26
C PRO A 132 15.34 3.81 27.29
N TRP A 133 15.62 4.05 28.57
CA TRP A 133 14.75 3.57 29.65
C TRP A 133 13.49 4.43 29.81
N GLU A 134 13.59 5.71 29.52
CA GLU A 134 12.50 6.68 29.53
C GLU A 134 11.39 6.35 28.52
N ASP A 135 11.72 5.62 27.45
CA ASP A 135 10.78 5.15 26.43
C ASP A 135 10.12 3.80 26.81
N VAL A 136 10.49 3.21 27.95
CA VAL A 136 9.92 1.95 28.46
C VAL A 136 9.06 2.22 29.69
N LEU A 137 7.77 1.90 29.60
CA LEU A 137 6.88 1.92 30.76
C LEU A 137 7.13 0.68 31.62
N TYR A 138 7.77 0.88 32.77
CA TYR A 138 7.93 -0.15 33.79
C TYR A 138 6.73 -0.13 34.74
N THR A 139 5.86 -1.14 34.64
CA THR A 139 4.75 -1.34 35.58
C THR A 139 5.16 -2.34 36.67
N LYS A 140 4.68 -2.14 37.90
CA LYS A 140 4.85 -3.10 39.00
C LYS A 140 4.01 -4.36 38.79
#